data_AF-A0A3N9V5E6-F1
#
_entry.id   AF-A0A3N9V5E6-F1
#
_cell.length_a   1.000
_cell.length_b   1.000
_cell.length_c   1.000
_cell.angle_alpha   90.00
_cell.angle_beta   90.00
_cell.angle_gamma   90.00
#
_symmetry.space_group_name_H-M   'P 1'
#
loop_
_entity.id
_entity.type
_entity.pdbx_description
1 polymer ?
#
loop_
_entity_poly.entity_id
_entity_poly.type
_entity_poly.pdbx_seq_one_letter_code
_entity_poly.pdbx_strand_id
1 'polypeptide(L)'
;MSAGTWELPPVQDRIPGRLPAVPFLIALTVLLLILNISAMGIGAVPVGWDDIWHWLYPAAGTDSAGSEQSVAVLGYIRLPRLVLANLAGAGLALSGAALQALFRNPLADPGLL
;
A
#
# COMPACT_ATOMS: atom_id res chain seq x y z
N MET A 1 -58.07 -1.17 -34.03
CA MET A 1 -57.46 -1.73 -32.81
C MET A 1 -56.06 -2.19 -33.15
N SER A 2 -55.08 -1.27 -33.13
CA SER A 2 -53.66 -1.59 -33.30
C SER A 2 -53.04 -1.75 -31.91
N ALA A 3 -52.55 -2.95 -31.61
CA ALA A 3 -51.81 -3.22 -30.40
C ALA A 3 -50.53 -2.36 -30.40
N GLY A 4 -50.40 -1.48 -29.42
CA GLY A 4 -49.19 -0.69 -29.22
C GLY A 4 -48.05 -1.62 -28.83
N THR A 5 -47.03 -1.71 -29.66
CA THR A 5 -45.80 -2.44 -29.36
C THR A 5 -45.02 -1.65 -28.31
N TRP A 6 -45.19 -2.00 -27.04
CA TRP A 6 -44.30 -1.60 -25.96
C TRP A 6 -42.93 -2.25 -26.18
N GLU A 7 -42.16 -1.70 -27.12
CA GLU A 7 -40.75 -1.98 -27.24
C GLU A 7 -40.09 -1.40 -25.98
N LEU A 8 -39.69 -2.29 -25.07
CA LEU A 8 -38.87 -1.90 -23.92
C LEU A 8 -37.61 -1.23 -24.47
N PRO A 9 -37.26 -0.02 -24.01
CA PRO A 9 -36.01 0.60 -24.41
C PRO A 9 -34.86 -0.38 -24.11
N PRO A 10 -33.86 -0.50 -25.00
CA PRO A 10 -32.75 -1.41 -24.77
C PRO A 10 -32.10 -1.05 -23.42
N VAL A 11 -32.14 -2.01 -22.49
CA VAL A 11 -31.43 -1.90 -21.21
C VAL A 11 -29.96 -1.85 -21.55
N GLN A 12 -29.43 -0.63 -21.58
CA GLN A 12 -28.04 -0.40 -21.90
C GLN A 12 -27.23 -0.71 -20.63
N ASP A 13 -26.89 -1.99 -20.46
CA ASP A 13 -25.94 -2.46 -19.46
C ASP A 13 -24.57 -1.85 -19.78
N ARG A 14 -24.37 -0.58 -19.38
CA ARG A 14 -23.06 0.04 -19.37
C ARG A 14 -22.27 -0.68 -18.28
N ILE A 15 -21.64 -1.80 -18.64
CA ILE A 15 -20.61 -2.40 -17.81
C ILE A 15 -19.56 -1.30 -17.63
N PRO A 16 -19.38 -0.74 -16.42
CA PRO A 16 -18.46 0.36 -16.21
C PRO A 16 -17.08 -0.09 -16.69
N GLY A 17 -16.46 0.75 -17.53
CA GLY A 17 -15.21 0.42 -18.21
C GLY A 17 -14.18 -0.10 -17.20
N ARG A 18 -13.66 -1.31 -17.44
CA ARG A 18 -12.60 -1.88 -16.61
C ARG A 18 -11.42 -0.91 -16.66
N LEU A 19 -11.13 -0.22 -15.56
CA LEU A 19 -9.88 0.53 -15.45
C LEU A 19 -8.72 -0.45 -15.75
N PRO A 20 -7.71 -0.05 -16.52
CA PRO A 20 -6.59 -0.92 -16.81
C PRO A 20 -5.89 -1.27 -15.50
N ALA A 21 -6.02 -2.52 -15.06
CA ALA A 21 -5.55 -2.95 -13.74
C ALA A 21 -4.03 -2.81 -13.59
N VAL A 22 -3.28 -2.99 -14.69
CA VAL A 22 -1.82 -2.93 -14.70
C VAL A 22 -1.27 -1.56 -14.28
N PRO A 23 -1.59 -0.43 -14.94
CA PRO A 23 -1.09 0.88 -14.53
C PRO A 23 -1.57 1.27 -13.12
N PHE A 24 -2.75 0.83 -12.70
CA PHE A 24 -3.24 1.05 -11.33
C PHE A 24 -2.37 0.33 -10.28
N LEU A 25 -2.03 -0.94 -10.52
CA LEU A 25 -1.14 -1.71 -9.64
C LEU A 25 0.29 -1.14 -9.63
N ILE A 26 0.80 -0.67 -10.77
CA ILE A 26 2.10 0.01 -10.85
C ILE A 26 2.06 1.28 -9.99
N ALA A 27 1.03 2.11 -10.12
CA ALA A 27 0.88 3.33 -9.33
C ALA A 27 0.83 3.05 -7.82
N LEU A 28 0.06 2.03 -7.39
CA LEU A 28 0.01 1.58 -6.00
C LEU A 28 1.35 1.09 -5.48
N THR A 29 2.09 0.34 -6.29
CA THR A 29 3.42 -0.16 -5.92
C THR A 29 4.41 1.00 -5.75
N VAL A 30 4.41 1.95 -6.68
CA VAL A 30 5.25 3.16 -6.59
C VAL A 30 4.88 3.98 -5.35
N LEU A 31 3.59 4.16 -5.08
CA LEU A 31 3.11 4.86 -3.89
C LEU A 31 3.58 4.15 -2.60
N LEU A 32 3.45 2.82 -2.52
CA LEU A 32 3.92 2.04 -1.38
C LEU A 32 5.42 2.23 -1.12
N LEU A 33 6.24 2.25 -2.18
CA LEU A 33 7.69 2.48 -2.07
C LEU A 33 7.99 3.90 -1.54
N ILE A 34 7.31 4.92 -2.07
CA ILE A 34 7.45 6.30 -1.61
C ILE A 34 7.09 6.41 -0.12
N LEU A 35 6.01 5.76 0.32
CA LEU A 35 5.60 5.77 1.72
C LEU A 35 6.62 5.06 2.62
N ASN A 36 7.19 3.94 2.19
CA ASN A 36 8.23 3.24 2.96
C ASN A 36 9.48 4.12 3.12
N ILE A 37 9.95 4.75 2.04
CA ILE A 37 11.10 5.67 2.08
C ILE A 37 10.81 6.87 2.99
N SER A 38 9.62 7.47 2.85
CA SER A 38 9.20 8.61 3.67
C SER A 38 9.13 8.24 5.16
N ALA A 39 8.63 7.05 5.47
CA ALA A 39 8.53 6.55 6.83
C ALA A 39 9.90 6.27 7.49
N MET A 40 10.96 6.04 6.71
CA MET A 40 12.33 5.96 7.25
C MET A 40 12.83 7.31 7.77
N GLY A 41 12.42 8.42 7.14
CA GLY A 41 12.80 9.79 7.54
C GLY A 41 11.98 10.36 8.71
N ILE A 42 10.81 9.80 9.00
CA ILE A 42 9.91 10.30 10.05
C ILE A 42 10.14 9.52 11.35
N GLY A 43 10.62 10.18 12.40
CA GLY A 43 10.77 9.57 13.72
C GLY A 43 11.24 10.53 14.81
N ALA A 44 11.19 10.08 16.07
CA ALA A 44 11.51 10.90 17.25
C ALA A 44 12.99 11.32 17.32
N VAL A 45 13.88 10.52 16.71
CA VAL A 45 15.29 10.88 16.50
C VAL A 45 15.40 11.51 15.11
N PRO A 46 15.86 12.75 14.97
CA PRO A 46 16.15 13.31 13.66
C PRO A 46 17.29 12.48 13.05
N VAL A 47 16.98 11.85 11.91
CA VAL A 47 17.92 11.05 11.14
C VAL A 47 18.11 11.81 9.83
N GLY A 48 19.35 12.23 9.55
CA GLY A 48 19.67 12.89 8.29
C GLY A 48 19.61 11.89 7.13
N TRP A 49 19.41 12.37 5.91
CA TRP A 49 19.52 11.51 4.72
C TRP A 49 20.91 10.86 4.62
N ASP A 50 21.94 11.54 5.13
CA ASP A 50 23.32 11.04 5.18
C ASP A 50 23.47 9.79 6.06
N ASP A 51 22.72 9.70 7.16
CA ASP A 51 22.74 8.55 8.08
C ASP A 51 22.11 7.32 7.43
N ILE A 52 21.10 7.51 6.57
CA ILE A 52 20.45 6.44 5.81
C ILE A 52 21.41 5.90 4.74
N TRP A 53 22.13 6.78 4.04
CA TRP A 53 23.14 6.37 3.06
C TRP A 53 24.33 5.66 3.71
N HIS A 54 24.79 6.14 4.87
CA HIS A 54 25.83 5.47 5.65
C HIS A 54 25.39 4.09 6.13
N TRP A 55 24.13 3.96 6.59
CA TRP A 55 23.57 2.66 6.97
C TRP A 55 23.45 1.68 5.77
N LEU A 56 23.08 2.18 4.59
CA LEU A 56 22.93 1.36 3.39
C LEU A 56 24.29 0.97 2.76
N TYR A 57 25.28 1.84 2.82
CA TYR A 57 26.63 1.61 2.31
C TYR A 57 27.71 1.90 3.37
N PRO A 58 27.86 1.02 4.39
CA PRO A 58 28.84 1.22 5.44
C PRO A 58 30.29 1.28 4.92
N ALA A 59 30.55 0.60 3.79
CA ALA A 59 31.86 0.53 3.15
C ALA A 59 32.21 1.76 2.29
N ALA A 60 31.27 2.68 2.05
CA ALA A 60 31.49 3.85 1.19
C ALA A 60 32.29 4.99 1.88
N GLY A 61 32.63 4.85 3.17
CA GLY A 61 33.48 5.81 3.87
C GLY A 61 32.87 7.20 4.00
N THR A 62 31.54 7.32 4.01
CA THR A 62 30.87 8.59 4.25
C THR A 62 30.98 8.94 5.72
N ASP A 63 31.67 10.02 6.07
CA ASP A 63 31.71 10.58 7.42
C ASP A 63 30.34 11.17 7.76
N SER A 64 29.36 10.33 8.09
CA SER A 64 28.07 10.80 8.59
C SER A 64 28.26 11.31 10.02
N ALA A 65 27.93 12.58 10.25
CA ALA A 65 27.89 13.19 11.58
C ALA A 65 26.75 12.66 12.47
N GLY A 66 25.92 11.73 11.97
CA GLY A 66 24.88 11.07 12.75
C GLY A 66 25.46 10.18 13.83
N SER A 67 24.95 10.33 15.05
CA SER A 67 25.31 9.48 16.18
C SER A 67 25.11 8.00 15.83
N GLU A 68 26.00 7.11 16.27
CA GLU A 68 25.83 5.64 16.15
C GLU A 68 24.44 5.17 16.65
N GLN A 69 23.88 5.92 17.61
CA GLN A 69 22.54 5.73 18.14
C GLN A 69 21.44 5.93 17.08
N SER A 70 21.56 6.90 16.18
CA SER A 70 20.61 7.12 15.07
C SER A 70 20.58 5.93 14.11
N VAL A 71 21.76 5.40 13.78
CA VAL A 71 21.93 4.24 12.89
C VAL A 71 21.36 2.96 13.55
N ALA A 72 21.60 2.76 14.84
CA ALA A 72 21.01 1.66 15.59
C ALA A 72 19.47 1.75 15.66
N VAL A 73 18.91 2.95 15.87
CA VAL A 73 17.45 3.17 15.90
C VAL A 73 16.81 2.86 14.54
N LEU A 74 17.45 3.25 13.43
CA LEU A 74 17.02 2.86 12.08
C LEU A 74 16.93 1.34 11.94
N GLY A 75 18.01 0.64 12.28
CA GLY A 75 18.13 -0.82 12.11
C GLY A 75 17.23 -1.63 13.03
N TYR A 76 17.21 -1.32 14.32
CA TYR A 76 16.57 -2.15 15.34
C TYR A 76 15.15 -1.73 15.70
N ILE A 77 14.72 -0.53 15.32
CA ILE A 77 13.38 -0.02 15.69
C ILE A 77 12.55 0.29 14.45
N ARG A 78 13.08 1.07 13.50
CA ARG A 78 12.29 1.55 12.34
C ARG A 78 12.04 0.44 11.31
N LEU A 79 13.09 -0.26 10.89
CA LEU A 79 12.96 -1.36 9.93
C LEU A 79 12.03 -2.48 10.39
N PRO A 80 12.15 -3.04 11.61
CA PRO A 80 11.22 -4.09 12.04
C PRO A 80 9.78 -3.58 12.08
N ARG A 81 9.54 -2.32 12.47
CA ARG A 81 8.21 -1.72 12.41
C ARG A 81 7.68 -1.59 10.98
N LEU A 82 8.51 -1.20 10.02
CA LEU A 82 8.11 -1.13 8.60
C LEU A 82 7.74 -2.50 8.06
N VAL A 83 8.56 -3.52 8.34
CA VAL A 83 8.27 -4.90 7.94
C VAL A 83 6.94 -5.36 8.54
N LEU A 84 6.74 -5.17 9.84
CA LEU A 84 5.49 -5.53 10.51
C LEU A 84 4.28 -4.79 9.93
N ALA A 85 4.39 -3.50 9.64
CA ALA A 85 3.30 -2.72 9.04
C ALA A 85 2.91 -3.23 7.65
N ASN A 86 3.88 -3.54 6.80
CA ASN A 86 3.63 -4.11 5.47
C ASN A 86 2.98 -5.51 5.56
N LEU A 87 3.48 -6.37 6.46
CA LEU A 87 2.92 -7.71 6.67
C LEU A 87 1.50 -7.66 7.23
N ALA A 88 1.25 -6.82 8.24
CA ALA A 88 -0.08 -6.64 8.80
C ALA A 88 -1.07 -6.09 7.77
N GLY A 89 -0.66 -5.06 7.01
CA GLY A 89 -1.48 -4.49 5.94
C GLY A 89 -1.82 -5.52 4.85
N ALA A 90 -0.84 -6.31 4.41
CA ALA A 90 -1.05 -7.38 3.43
C ALA A 90 -2.00 -8.46 3.97
N GLY A 91 -1.85 -8.86 5.22
CA GLY A 91 -2.72 -9.84 5.87
C GLY A 91 -4.17 -9.37 5.96
N LEU A 92 -4.40 -8.12 6.35
CA LEU A 92 -5.73 -7.51 6.40
C LEU A 92 -6.35 -7.39 5.00
N ALA A 93 -5.57 -6.94 4.01
CA ALA A 93 -6.03 -6.83 2.63
C ALA A 93 -6.43 -8.20 2.04
N LEU A 94 -5.61 -9.24 2.28
CA LEU A 94 -5.90 -10.60 1.82
C LEU A 94 -7.14 -11.19 2.51
N SER A 95 -7.27 -10.98 3.83
CA SER A 95 -8.45 -11.42 4.59
C SER A 95 -9.74 -10.75 4.07
N GLY A 96 -9.70 -9.43 3.86
CA GLY A 96 -10.82 -8.68 3.28
C GLY A 96 -11.20 -9.18 1.88
N ALA A 97 -10.22 -9.38 1.00
CA ALA A 97 -10.45 -9.92 -0.34
C ALA A 97 -11.03 -11.34 -0.31
N ALA A 98 -10.55 -12.20 0.60
CA ALA A 98 -11.05 -13.56 0.76
C ALA A 98 -12.50 -13.58 1.24
N LEU A 99 -12.87 -12.73 2.20
CA LEU A 99 -14.24 -12.60 2.69
C LEU A 99 -15.19 -12.06 1.61
N GLN A 100 -14.77 -11.01 0.89
CA GLN A 100 -15.53 -10.47 -0.24
C GLN A 100 -15.77 -11.53 -1.33
N ALA A 101 -14.77 -12.37 -1.61
CA ALA A 101 -14.89 -13.48 -2.56
C ALA A 101 -15.81 -14.60 -2.05
N LEU A 102 -15.71 -14.96 -0.76
CA LEU A 102 -16.52 -16.01 -0.13
C LEU A 102 -18.00 -15.65 -0.14
N PHE A 103 -18.35 -14.43 0.29
CA PHE A 103 -19.73 -13.94 0.30
C PHE A 103 -20.22 -13.47 -1.07
N ARG A 104 -19.32 -13.38 -2.06
CA ARG A 104 -19.58 -12.75 -3.37
C ARG A 104 -20.25 -11.39 -3.22
N ASN A 105 -19.87 -10.66 -2.17
CA ASN A 105 -20.45 -9.39 -1.79
C ASN A 105 -19.31 -8.38 -1.56
N PRO A 106 -19.13 -7.40 -2.45
CA PRO A 106 -18.06 -6.40 -2.33
C PRO A 106 -18.23 -5.47 -1.11
N LEU A 107 -19.38 -5.52 -0.42
CA LEU A 107 -19.65 -4.77 0.82
C LEU A 107 -19.39 -5.58 2.10
N ALA A 108 -18.94 -6.83 2.00
CA ALA A 108 -18.60 -7.62 3.18
C ALA A 108 -17.30 -7.08 3.81
N ASP A 109 -17.38 -6.62 5.06
CA ASP A 109 -16.27 -6.09 5.84
C ASP A 109 -15.80 -7.15 6.88
N PRO A 110 -14.49 -7.46 6.98
CA PRO A 110 -13.93 -8.30 8.04
C PRO A 110 -14.24 -7.85 9.48
N GLY A 111 -14.63 -6.59 9.72
CA GLY A 111 -14.90 -6.06 11.07
C GLY A 111 -16.18 -6.55 11.76
N LEU A 112 -16.96 -7.44 11.13
CA LEU A 112 -18.23 -7.94 11.67
C LEU A 112 -18.14 -9.25 12.49
N LEU A 113 -16.94 -9.83 12.62
CA LEU A 113 -16.67 -11.02 13.45
C LEU A 113 -15.68 -10.67 14.57
#